data_AF-A0AAJ4XBY2-F1
#
_entry.id   AF-A0AAJ4XBY2-F1
#
_cell.length_a   1.000
_cell.length_b   1.000
_cell.length_c   1.000
_cell.angle_alpha   90.00
_cell.angle_beta   90.00
_cell.angle_gamma   90.00
#
_symmetry.space_group_name_H-M   'P 1'
#
loop_
_entity.id
_entity.type
_entity.pdbx_description
1 polymer ?
#
loop_
_entity_poly.entity_id
_entity_poly.type
_entity_poly.pdbx_seq_one_letter_code
_entity_poly.pdbx_strand_id
1 'polypeptide(L)'
;MASQVFKINKGVNLSVEFRGLKAQYIGYLGIGVVLLVVLFSMLYFFGIPSLICVAIIGVSGSLFFMQVYRLSQRYGEFGLMKALANKQLPKHVVCMERRLFRFEGHTFIRDHKSKSYGEELG
;
A
#
# COMPACT_ATOMS: atom_id res chain seq x y z
N MET A 1 12.80 39.19 -9.66
CA MET A 1 12.94 37.72 -9.55
C MET A 1 11.99 37.11 -10.56
N ALA A 2 12.49 36.42 -11.59
CA ALA A 2 11.65 35.84 -12.63
C ALA A 2 11.10 34.47 -12.16
N SER A 3 9.78 34.36 -11.98
CA SER A 3 9.11 33.09 -11.66
C SER A 3 8.94 32.27 -12.94
N GLN A 4 9.76 31.23 -13.10
CA GLN A 4 9.59 30.24 -14.17
C GLN A 4 8.30 29.44 -13.89
N VAL A 5 7.30 29.58 -14.75
CA VAL A 5 6.04 28.82 -14.65
C VAL A 5 6.26 27.45 -15.29
N PHE A 6 6.56 26.45 -14.45
CA PHE A 6 6.68 25.07 -14.91
C PHE A 6 5.29 24.50 -15.23
N LYS A 7 5.14 23.95 -16.44
CA LYS A 7 3.94 23.24 -16.85
C LYS A 7 3.89 21.88 -16.14
N ILE A 8 3.24 21.84 -14.97
CA ILE A 8 3.11 20.61 -14.19
C ILE A 8 2.15 19.65 -14.91
N ASN A 9 2.68 18.56 -15.45
CA ASN A 9 1.89 17.48 -16.01
C ASN A 9 1.26 16.66 -14.88
N LYS A 10 0.01 17.00 -14.55
CA LYS A 10 -0.75 16.38 -13.45
C LYS A 10 -0.99 14.87 -13.63
N GLY A 11 -0.70 14.31 -14.80
CA GLY A 11 -0.86 12.89 -15.16
C GLY A 11 0.26 11.95 -14.70
N VAL A 12 1.47 12.45 -14.42
CA VAL A 12 2.67 11.61 -14.18
C VAL A 12 2.62 10.86 -12.85
N ASN A 13 1.85 11.34 -11.87
CA ASN A 13 1.70 10.69 -10.57
C ASN A 13 0.33 10.02 -10.41
N LEU A 14 -0.48 9.92 -11.47
CA LEU A 14 -1.71 9.14 -11.37
C LEU A 14 -1.37 7.67 -11.32
N SER A 15 -1.86 7.07 -10.25
CA SER A 15 -2.07 5.65 -10.15
C SER A 15 -2.68 5.05 -11.40
N VAL A 16 -2.13 3.91 -11.83
CA VAL A 16 -2.68 3.15 -12.94
C VAL A 16 -4.05 2.58 -12.53
N GLU A 17 -5.10 3.27 -12.97
CA GLU A 17 -6.48 2.82 -12.91
C GLU A 17 -6.92 2.27 -14.25
N PHE A 18 -7.45 1.05 -14.26
CA PHE A 18 -8.09 0.48 -15.44
C PHE A 18 -9.61 0.44 -15.20
N ARG A 19 -10.34 1.38 -15.80
CA ARG A 19 -11.82 1.43 -15.76
C ARG A 19 -12.42 1.32 -14.34
N GLY A 20 -11.80 1.99 -13.35
CA GLY A 20 -12.24 1.96 -11.95
C GLY A 20 -11.67 0.81 -11.11
N LEU A 21 -10.87 -0.10 -11.71
CA LEU A 21 -10.03 -1.05 -10.99
C LEU A 21 -8.66 -0.45 -10.73
N LYS A 22 -8.27 -0.41 -9.46
CA LYS A 22 -6.92 0.00 -9.07
C LYS A 22 -5.93 -1.14 -9.32
N ALA A 23 -4.69 -0.82 -9.69
CA ALA A 23 -3.63 -1.78 -9.98
C ALA A 23 -3.47 -2.89 -8.91
N GLN A 24 -3.62 -2.56 -7.63
CA GLN A 24 -3.54 -3.53 -6.53
C GLN A 24 -4.58 -4.67 -6.67
N TYR A 25 -5.83 -4.37 -7.03
CA TYR A 25 -6.89 -5.37 -7.14
C TYR A 25 -6.79 -6.22 -8.40
N ILE A 26 -6.17 -5.69 -9.47
CA ILE A 26 -5.87 -6.46 -10.68
C ILE A 26 -4.90 -7.60 -10.33
N GLY A 27 -3.91 -7.33 -9.47
CA GLY A 27 -3.02 -8.37 -8.95
C GLY A 27 -3.78 -9.48 -8.21
N TYR A 28 -4.73 -9.11 -7.34
CA TYR A 28 -5.57 -10.10 -6.64
C TYR A 28 -6.45 -10.91 -7.59
N LEU A 29 -7.02 -10.29 -8.63
CA LEU A 29 -7.76 -11.01 -9.66
C LEU A 29 -6.87 -12.02 -10.40
N GLY A 30 -5.65 -11.62 -10.78
CA GLY A 30 -4.69 -12.53 -11.43
C GLY A 30 -4.38 -13.76 -10.57
N ILE A 31 -4.04 -13.56 -9.30
CA ILE A 31 -3.80 -14.66 -8.35
C ILE A 31 -5.06 -15.52 -8.19
N GLY A 32 -6.23 -14.91 -8.09
CA GLY A 32 -7.50 -15.63 -7.95
C GLY A 32 -7.82 -16.52 -9.14
N VAL A 33 -7.55 -16.06 -10.37
CA VAL A 33 -7.72 -16.89 -11.58
C VAL A 33 -6.77 -18.09 -11.55
N VAL A 34 -5.51 -17.91 -11.16
CA VAL A 34 -4.55 -19.03 -11.01
C VAL A 34 -5.06 -20.03 -9.97
N LEU A 35 -5.56 -19.56 -8.82
CA LEU A 35 -6.14 -20.44 -7.79
C LEU A 35 -7.39 -21.19 -8.28
N LEU A 36 -8.26 -20.55 -9.06
CA LEU A 36 -9.44 -21.18 -9.65
C LEU A 36 -9.04 -22.28 -10.64
N VAL A 37 -7.98 -22.08 -11.42
CA VAL A 37 -7.44 -23.11 -12.32
C VAL A 37 -6.89 -24.29 -11.52
N VAL A 38 -6.11 -24.04 -10.47
CA VAL A 38 -5.59 -25.11 -9.61
C VAL A 38 -6.74 -25.87 -8.91
N LEU A 39 -7.76 -25.14 -8.44
CA LEU A 39 -8.97 -25.73 -7.85
C LEU A 39 -9.67 -26.63 -8.87
N PHE A 40 -9.88 -26.15 -10.09
CA PHE A 40 -10.47 -26.96 -11.17
C PHE A 40 -9.67 -28.24 -11.43
N SER A 41 -8.34 -28.14 -11.52
CA SER A 41 -7.46 -29.30 -11.70
C SER A 41 -7.63 -30.31 -10.58
N MET A 42 -7.65 -29.87 -9.32
CA MET A 42 -7.85 -30.76 -8.17
C MET A 42 -9.21 -31.46 -8.21
N LEU A 43 -10.30 -30.72 -8.47
CA LEU A 43 -11.65 -31.30 -8.57
C LEU A 43 -11.73 -32.34 -9.69
N TYR A 44 -11.07 -32.07 -10.82
CA TYR A 44 -10.99 -33.01 -11.93
C TYR A 44 -10.19 -34.27 -11.57
N PHE A 45 -9.08 -34.14 -10.84
CA PHE A 45 -8.32 -35.29 -10.33
C PHE A 45 -9.11 -36.18 -9.38
N PHE A 46 -10.05 -35.61 -8.60
CA PHE A 46 -10.96 -36.38 -7.76
C PHE A 46 -12.07 -37.12 -8.54
N GLY A 47 -12.09 -37.01 -9.86
CA GLY A 47 -13.07 -37.71 -10.71
C GLY A 47 -14.46 -37.07 -10.70
N ILE A 48 -14.59 -35.81 -10.25
CA ILE A 48 -15.85 -35.08 -10.33
C ILE A 48 -16.18 -34.83 -11.81
N PRO A 49 -17.43 -35.06 -12.26
CA PRO A 49 -17.81 -34.81 -13.64
C PRO A 49 -17.60 -33.34 -14.01
N SER A 50 -17.05 -33.12 -15.21
CA SER A 50 -16.59 -31.81 -15.70
C SER A 50 -17.67 -30.73 -15.63
N LEU A 51 -18.93 -31.09 -15.86
CA LEU A 51 -20.06 -30.16 -15.81
C LEU A 51 -20.30 -29.60 -14.39
N ILE A 52 -20.16 -30.44 -13.36
CA ILE A 52 -20.26 -30.01 -11.96
C ILE A 52 -19.05 -29.15 -11.58
N CYS A 53 -17.84 -29.54 -12.02
CA CYS A 53 -16.63 -28.74 -11.82
C CYS A 53 -16.78 -27.32 -12.40
N VAL A 54 -17.29 -27.21 -13.63
CA VAL A 54 -17.51 -25.91 -14.29
C VAL A 54 -18.54 -25.08 -13.53
N ALA A 55 -19.62 -25.69 -13.04
CA ALA A 55 -20.60 -24.98 -12.22
C ALA A 55 -19.98 -24.41 -10.94
N ILE A 56 -19.20 -25.21 -10.21
CA ILE A 56 -18.53 -24.80 -8.96
C ILE A 56 -17.53 -23.66 -9.24
N ILE A 57 -16.71 -23.80 -10.29
CA ILE A 57 -15.73 -22.78 -10.67
C ILE A 57 -16.42 -21.50 -11.15
N GLY A 58 -17.51 -21.61 -11.90
CA GLY A 58 -18.31 -20.46 -12.33
C GLY A 58 -18.86 -19.68 -11.13
N VAL A 59 -19.52 -20.37 -10.19
CA VAL A 59 -20.09 -19.75 -8.99
C VAL A 59 -18.99 -19.13 -8.12
N SER A 60 -17.93 -19.88 -7.80
CA SER A 60 -16.83 -19.39 -6.98
C SER A 60 -16.08 -18.22 -7.64
N GLY A 61 -15.85 -18.29 -8.95
CA GLY A 61 -15.26 -17.22 -9.74
C GLY A 61 -16.11 -15.96 -9.75
N SER A 62 -17.42 -16.06 -10.00
CA SER A 62 -18.33 -14.91 -9.95
C SER A 62 -18.34 -14.24 -8.57
N LEU A 63 -18.46 -15.03 -7.50
CA LEU A 63 -18.42 -14.52 -6.13
C LEU A 63 -17.08 -13.84 -5.82
N PHE A 64 -15.97 -14.45 -6.24
CA PHE A 64 -14.63 -13.88 -6.07
C PHE A 64 -14.48 -12.55 -6.81
N PHE A 65 -14.87 -12.48 -8.08
CA PHE A 65 -14.85 -11.24 -8.85
C PHE A 65 -15.70 -10.15 -8.20
N MET A 66 -16.94 -10.46 -7.80
CA MET A 66 -17.80 -9.50 -7.10
C MET A 66 -17.15 -8.97 -5.82
N GLN A 67 -16.53 -9.85 -5.03
CA GLN A 67 -15.85 -9.46 -3.78
C GLN A 67 -14.66 -8.54 -4.03
N VAL A 68 -13.84 -8.83 -5.05
CA VAL A 68 -12.68 -7.99 -5.40
C VAL A 68 -13.13 -6.63 -5.92
N TYR A 69 -14.15 -6.57 -6.78
CA TYR A 69 -14.72 -5.31 -7.25
C TYR A 69 -15.30 -4.47 -6.12
N ARG A 70 -16.03 -5.10 -5.18
CA ARG A 70 -16.56 -4.43 -4.00
C ARG A 70 -15.45 -3.87 -3.11
N LEU A 71 -14.35 -4.60 -2.95
CA LEU A 71 -13.16 -4.11 -2.24
C LEU A 71 -12.50 -2.94 -2.98
N SER A 72 -12.37 -3.03 -4.30
CA SER A 72 -11.80 -1.98 -5.16
C SER A 72 -12.56 -0.67 -5.00
N GLN A 73 -13.90 -0.71 -5.04
CA GLN A 73 -14.74 0.47 -4.84
C GLN A 73 -14.70 1.01 -3.41
N ARG A 74 -14.65 0.12 -2.40
CA ARG A 74 -14.72 0.53 -0.99
C ARG A 74 -13.45 1.19 -0.48
N TYR A 75 -12.28 0.67 -0.84
CA TYR A 75 -11.01 1.13 -0.28
C TYR A 75 -10.19 1.96 -1.26
N GLY A 76 -10.47 1.90 -2.57
CA GLY A 76 -9.59 2.51 -3.56
C GLY A 76 -8.17 1.96 -3.46
N GLU A 77 -7.20 2.69 -3.97
CA GLU A 77 -5.85 2.14 -4.23
C GLU A 77 -4.99 2.06 -2.99
N PHE A 78 -4.95 3.14 -2.22
CA PHE A 78 -4.13 3.18 -1.01
C PHE A 78 -4.93 2.76 0.23
N GLY A 79 -6.26 2.58 0.13
CA GLY A 79 -7.08 2.33 1.32
C GLY A 79 -6.84 0.96 1.94
N LEU A 80 -6.55 -0.08 1.14
CA LEU A 80 -6.24 -1.40 1.70
C LEU A 80 -4.88 -1.38 2.41
N MET A 81 -3.85 -0.79 1.79
CA MET A 81 -2.55 -0.57 2.42
C MET A 81 -2.66 0.28 3.68
N LYS A 82 -3.46 1.36 3.66
CA LYS A 82 -3.68 2.22 4.83
C LYS A 82 -4.43 1.50 5.95
N ALA A 83 -5.40 0.65 5.62
CA ALA A 83 -6.12 -0.17 6.59
C ALA A 83 -5.21 -1.22 7.23
N LEU A 84 -4.33 -1.84 6.44
CA LEU A 84 -3.30 -2.76 6.92
C LEU A 84 -2.29 -2.04 7.81
N ALA A 85 -1.79 -0.88 7.41
CA ALA A 85 -0.88 -0.07 8.21
C ALA A 85 -1.53 0.35 9.54
N ASN A 86 -2.79 0.75 9.54
CA ASN A 86 -3.51 1.10 10.76
C ASN A 86 -3.58 -0.08 11.74
N LYS A 87 -3.77 -1.31 11.25
CA LYS A 87 -3.73 -2.53 12.09
C LYS A 87 -2.35 -2.84 12.67
N GLN A 88 -1.28 -2.39 12.03
CA GLN A 88 0.10 -2.61 12.47
C GLN A 88 0.59 -1.54 13.46
N LEU A 89 -0.13 -0.42 13.59
CA LEU A 89 0.25 0.66 14.50
C LEU A 89 -0.16 0.32 15.95
N PRO A 90 0.68 0.65 16.95
CA PRO A 90 0.33 0.51 18.36
C PRO A 90 -0.84 1.44 18.72
N LYS A 91 -1.78 0.96 19.56
CA LYS A 91 -3.00 1.69 19.93
C LYS A 91 -2.73 3.01 20.65
N HIS A 92 -1.60 3.13 21.32
CA HIS A 92 -1.16 4.35 21.97
C HIS A 92 0.34 4.52 21.74
N VAL A 93 0.75 5.73 21.37
CA VAL A 93 2.14 6.14 21.42
C VAL A 93 2.24 7.08 22.61
N VAL A 94 2.78 6.58 23.72
CA VAL A 94 2.99 7.38 24.93
C VAL A 94 4.42 7.91 24.89
N CYS A 95 4.57 9.20 24.63
CA CYS A 95 5.84 9.90 24.79
C CYS A 95 5.93 10.46 26.21
N MET A 96 6.71 9.79 27.07
CA MET A 96 6.98 10.23 28.44
C MET A 96 7.94 11.42 28.51
N GLU A 97 8.70 11.68 27.43
CA GLU A 97 9.74 12.71 27.41
C GLU A 97 9.37 13.91 26.52
N ARG A 98 9.34 15.11 27.12
CA ARG A 98 9.18 16.39 26.40
C ARG A 98 10.42 16.82 25.61
N ARG A 99 11.55 16.11 25.72
CA ARG A 99 12.81 16.48 25.05
C ARG A 99 12.76 16.27 23.54
N LEU A 100 12.02 15.27 23.05
CA LEU A 100 11.88 14.97 21.62
C LEU A 100 11.06 16.01 20.84
N PHE A 101 10.17 16.74 21.51
CA PHE A 101 9.32 17.78 20.89
C PHE A 101 9.80 19.21 21.18
N ARG A 102 10.84 19.35 22.01
CA ARG A 102 11.47 20.63 22.26
C ARG A 102 12.48 20.87 21.14
N PHE A 103 12.03 21.56 20.09
CA PHE A 103 12.90 22.20 19.12
C PHE A 103 13.70 23.32 19.83
N GLU A 104 14.68 22.95 20.64
CA GLU A 104 15.65 23.91 21.20
C GLU A 104 16.63 24.27 20.06
N GLY A 105 16.17 25.12 19.13
CA GLY A 105 16.88 25.51 17.90
C GLY A 105 18.17 26.31 18.09
N HIS A 106 18.79 26.27 19.28
CA HIS A 106 19.96 27.09 19.60
C HIS A 106 21.16 26.35 20.18
N THR A 107 21.06 25.05 20.52
CA THR A 107 22.16 24.38 21.24
C THR A 107 23.07 23.55 20.33
N PHE A 108 22.55 22.98 19.24
CA PHE A 108 23.34 22.12 18.34
C PHE A 108 24.43 22.87 17.55
N ILE A 109 24.25 24.17 17.30
CA ILE A 109 25.26 25.00 16.61
C ILE A 109 26.35 25.49 17.59
N ARG A 110 26.08 25.53 18.90
CA ARG A 110 27.07 25.98 19.89
C ARG A 110 28.12 24.92 20.22
N ASP A 111 27.74 23.64 20.28
CA ASP A 111 28.70 22.59 20.64
C ASP A 111 29.79 22.41 19.57
N HIS A 112 29.42 22.49 18.28
CA HIS A 112 30.39 22.33 17.21
C HIS A 112 31.31 23.56 17.05
N LYS A 113 30.83 24.76 17.41
CA LYS A 113 31.63 26.00 17.34
C LYS A 113 32.60 26.14 18.51
N SER A 114 32.27 25.63 19.69
CA SER A 114 33.17 25.64 20.86
C SER A 114 34.35 24.68 20.70
N LYS A 115 34.15 23.54 20.04
CA LYS A 115 35.23 22.56 19.86
C LYS A 115 36.28 23.03 18.84
N SER A 116 35.86 23.71 17.79
CA SER A 116 36.76 24.19 16.73
C SER A 116 37.71 25.31 17.15
N TYR A 117 37.33 26.15 18.14
CA TYR A 117 38.21 27.21 18.67
C TYR A 117 39.18 26.71 19.76
N GLY A 118 38.93 25.53 20.33
CA GLY A 118 39.80 24.92 21.34
C GLY A 118 40.98 24.13 20.75
N GLU A 119 40.87 23.66 19.50
CA GLU A 119 41.95 22.94 18.81
C GLU A 119 42.94 23.85 18.08
N GLU A 120 42.62 25.14 17.87
CA GLU A 120 43.54 26.10 17.24
C GLU A 120 44.43 26.89 18.25
N LEU A 121 44.22 26.69 19.56
CA LEU A 121 44.96 27.39 20.63
C LEU A 121 45.76 26.44 21.55
N GLY A 122 46.00 25.20 21.10
CA GLY A 122 46.82 24.19 21.78
C GLY A 122 48.16 23.98 21.10
#